data_AF-A0A967SJE5-F1
#
_entry.id   AF-A0A967SJE5-F1
#
_cell.length_a   1.000
_cell.length_b   1.000
_cell.length_c   1.000
_cell.angle_alpha   90.00
_cell.angle_beta   90.00
_cell.angle_gamma   90.00
#
_symmetry.space_group_name_H-M   'P 1'
#
loop_
_entity.id
_entity.type
_entity.pdbx_description
1 polymer ?
#
loop_
_entity_poly.entity_id
_entity_poly.type
_entity_poly.pdbx_seq_one_letter_code
_entity_poly.pdbx_strand_id
1 'polypeptide(L)'
;GDVLAEMRGLNENVAFAGDGALRHQEAIREAGYPVMAPPAGFPTGDGLLHLLALDPGAPPLREPGAWEPEYLRPSSAERESARAPGHGHRGFRP
;
A
#
# COMPACT_ATOMS: atom_id res chain seq x y z
N GLY A 1 -7.37 -4.94 14.63
CA GLY A 1 -7.38 -6.41 14.75
C GLY A 1 -5.96 -6.87 14.93
N ASP A 2 -5.75 -7.96 15.66
CA ASP A 2 -4.44 -8.59 15.77
C ASP A 2 -4.10 -9.25 14.43
N VAL A 3 -3.26 -8.58 13.63
CA VAL A 3 -2.87 -9.02 12.27
C VAL A 3 -2.23 -10.40 12.31
N LEU A 4 -1.57 -10.76 13.41
CA LEU A 4 -0.95 -12.08 13.58
C LEU A 4 -1.98 -13.18 13.83
N ALA A 5 -3.14 -12.85 14.40
CA ALA A 5 -4.24 -13.80 14.57
C ALA A 5 -4.91 -14.12 13.22
N GLU A 6 -5.03 -13.15 12.32
CA GLU A 6 -5.58 -13.33 10.97
C GLU A 6 -4.64 -14.15 10.05
N MET A 7 -3.33 -14.18 10.36
CA MET A 7 -2.34 -14.98 9.62
C MET A 7 -2.41 -16.49 9.88
N ARG A 8 -3.16 -16.96 10.90
CA ARG A 8 -3.20 -18.38 11.32
C ARG A 8 -3.93 -19.34 10.35
N GLY A 9 -4.20 -18.92 9.11
CA GLY A 9 -4.79 -19.76 8.06
C GLY A 9 -4.13 -19.58 6.69
N LEU A 10 -3.00 -18.87 6.60
CA LEU A 10 -2.27 -18.73 5.34
C LEU A 10 -1.54 -20.04 5.01
N ASN A 11 -1.45 -20.32 3.71
CA ASN A 11 -0.70 -21.48 3.21
C ASN A 11 0.79 -21.36 3.61
N GLU A 12 1.43 -22.47 3.92
CA GLU A 12 2.85 -22.58 4.31
C GLU A 12 3.84 -22.00 3.27
N ASN A 13 3.37 -21.75 2.03
CA ASN A 13 4.17 -21.20 0.93
C ASN A 13 4.03 -19.67 0.72
N VAL A 14 3.46 -18.94 1.68
CA VAL A 14 3.29 -17.48 1.57
C VAL A 14 4.58 -16.76 1.96
N ALA A 15 5.05 -15.85 1.10
CA ALA A 15 6.15 -14.92 1.39
C ALA A 15 5.66 -13.48 1.50
N PHE A 16 6.19 -12.75 2.48
CA PHE A 16 5.84 -11.35 2.73
C PHE A 16 6.83 -10.39 2.08
N ALA A 17 6.31 -9.27 1.58
CA ALA A 17 7.04 -8.31 0.75
C ALA A 17 6.71 -6.85 1.12
N GLY A 18 7.59 -5.92 0.76
CA GLY A 18 7.43 -4.48 0.94
C GLY A 18 7.80 -3.93 2.32
N ASP A 19 7.71 -2.60 2.46
CA ASP A 19 8.13 -1.87 3.66
C ASP A 19 7.38 -2.28 4.93
N GLY A 20 6.10 -2.62 4.79
CA GLY A 20 5.30 -3.14 5.91
C GLY A 20 5.87 -4.46 6.44
N ALA A 21 6.23 -5.38 5.54
CA ALA A 21 6.82 -6.67 5.92
C ALA A 21 8.19 -6.49 6.58
N LEU A 22 9.03 -5.59 6.06
CA LEU A 22 10.33 -5.29 6.67
C LEU A 22 10.19 -4.66 8.05
N ARG A 23 9.26 -3.71 8.22
CA ARG A 23 8.98 -3.08 9.52
C ARG A 23 8.54 -4.08 10.59
N HIS A 24 7.82 -5.13 10.18
CA HIS A 24 7.26 -6.14 11.07
C HIS A 24 7.94 -7.51 10.92
N GLN A 25 9.16 -7.55 10.39
CA GLN A 25 9.81 -8.79 9.98
C GLN A 25 10.05 -9.79 11.13
N GLU A 26 10.27 -9.29 12.34
CA GLU A 26 10.51 -10.13 13.51
C GLU A 26 9.26 -10.93 13.85
N ALA A 27 8.11 -10.27 13.97
CA ALA A 27 6.82 -10.90 14.25
C ALA A 27 6.39 -11.87 13.12
N ILE A 28 6.64 -11.51 11.86
CA ILE A 28 6.31 -12.37 10.71
C ILE A 28 7.16 -13.64 10.71
N ARG A 29 8.48 -13.51 11.01
CA ARG A 29 9.39 -14.66 11.10
C ARG A 29 9.09 -15.54 12.31
N GLU A 30 8.74 -14.95 13.46
CA GLU A 30 8.30 -15.70 14.65
C GLU A 30 7.03 -16.51 14.37
N ALA A 31 6.13 -15.98 13.54
CA ALA A 31 4.95 -16.69 13.04
C ALA A 31 5.26 -17.78 11.99
N GLY A 32 6.53 -17.98 11.62
CA GLY A 32 6.98 -19.04 10.72
C GLY A 32 6.99 -18.68 9.23
N TYR A 33 6.77 -17.41 8.87
CA TYR A 33 6.69 -17.00 7.47
C TYR A 33 7.99 -16.33 6.97
N PRO A 34 8.38 -16.55 5.71
CA PRO A 34 9.50 -15.84 5.11
C PRO A 34 9.15 -14.38 4.79
N VAL A 35 10.13 -13.49 4.99
CA VAL A 35 10.10 -12.10 4.52
C VAL A 35 11.16 -11.95 3.44
N MET A 36 10.75 -11.48 2.26
CA MET A 36 11.65 -11.31 1.11
C MET A 36 12.68 -10.20 1.41
N ALA A 37 13.95 -10.50 1.13
CA ALA A 37 15.05 -9.55 1.33
C ALA A 37 15.20 -8.62 0.11
N PRO A 38 15.49 -7.32 0.28
CA PRO A 38 15.74 -6.41 -0.83
C PRO A 38 16.82 -6.94 -1.79
N PRO A 39 16.66 -6.76 -3.11
CA PRO A 39 15.55 -6.07 -3.78
C PRO A 39 14.30 -6.93 -3.97
N ALA A 40 14.35 -8.22 -3.62
CA ALA A 40 13.22 -9.12 -3.73
C ALA A 40 12.10 -8.69 -2.77
N GLY A 41 10.87 -8.62 -3.28
CA GLY A 41 9.72 -8.12 -2.52
C GLY A 41 9.47 -6.61 -2.64
N PHE A 42 10.15 -5.92 -3.55
CA PHE A 42 9.83 -4.53 -3.92
C PHE A 42 9.35 -4.47 -5.38
N PRO A 43 8.44 -3.52 -5.71
CA PRO A 43 8.09 -3.25 -7.09
C PRO A 43 9.31 -2.68 -7.83
N THR A 44 9.61 -3.25 -9.01
CA THR A 44 10.70 -2.80 -9.89
C THR A 44 10.17 -2.51 -11.29
N GLY A 45 10.87 -1.65 -12.04
CA GLY A 45 10.53 -1.36 -13.43
C GLY A 45 10.56 -2.62 -14.31
N ASP A 46 11.59 -3.46 -14.16
CA ASP A 46 11.71 -4.73 -14.88
C ASP A 46 10.55 -5.68 -14.55
N GLY A 47 10.11 -5.72 -13.29
CA GLY A 47 8.94 -6.48 -12.88
C GLY A 47 7.65 -6.01 -13.56
N LEU A 48 7.47 -4.68 -13.70
CA LEU A 48 6.33 -4.11 -14.42
C LEU A 48 6.37 -4.46 -15.91
N LEU A 49 7.54 -4.38 -16.56
CA LEU A 49 7.70 -4.77 -17.97
C LEU A 49 7.43 -6.26 -18.18
N HIS A 50 7.88 -7.11 -17.26
CA HIS A 50 7.58 -8.54 -17.29
C HIS A 50 6.08 -8.80 -17.16
N LEU A 51 5.39 -8.13 -16.22
CA LEU A 51 3.93 -8.24 -16.06
C LEU A 51 3.19 -7.80 -17.33
N LEU A 52 3.60 -6.70 -17.97
CA LEU A 52 3.03 -6.27 -19.24
C LEU A 52 3.26 -7.29 -20.36
N ALA A 53 4.43 -7.93 -20.39
CA ALA A 53 4.73 -8.97 -21.38
C ALA A 53 3.88 -10.24 -21.19
N LEU A 54 3.40 -10.53 -19.97
CA LEU A 54 2.49 -11.64 -19.70
C LEU A 54 1.06 -11.40 -20.19
N ASP A 55 0.67 -10.13 -20.39
CA ASP A 55 -0.61 -9.75 -20.99
C ASP A 55 -0.40 -8.83 -22.22
N PRO A 56 0.00 -9.40 -23.37
CA PRO A 56 0.24 -8.62 -24.58
C PRO A 56 -1.03 -8.01 -25.18
N GLY A 57 -2.22 -8.40 -24.69
CA GLY A 57 -3.51 -7.89 -25.12
C GLY A 57 -3.97 -6.65 -24.36
N ALA A 58 -3.29 -6.27 -23.27
CA ALA A 58 -3.62 -5.10 -22.47
C ALA A 58 -3.59 -3.83 -23.35
N PRO A 59 -4.74 -3.14 -23.56
CA PRO A 59 -4.77 -1.96 -24.40
C PRO A 59 -4.00 -0.82 -23.71
N PRO A 60 -3.28 0.02 -24.48
CA PRO A 60 -2.71 1.24 -23.94
C PRO A 60 -3.78 2.12 -23.30
N LEU A 61 -3.41 2.88 -22.26
CA LEU A 61 -4.28 3.91 -21.72
C LEU A 61 -4.63 4.93 -22.80
N ARG A 62 -5.93 5.13 -23.03
CA ARG A 62 -6.44 6.04 -24.07
C ARG A 62 -6.19 7.52 -23.74
N GLU A 63 -6.31 7.88 -22.47
CA GLU A 63 -6.13 9.26 -21.99
C GLU A 63 -5.21 9.27 -20.75
N PRO A 64 -3.87 9.27 -20.94
CA PRO A 64 -2.93 9.18 -19.82
C PRO A 64 -3.08 10.31 -18.79
N GLY A 65 -3.50 11.50 -19.22
CA GLY A 65 -3.68 12.66 -18.33
C GLY A 65 -4.90 12.58 -17.41
N ALA A 66 -5.81 11.64 -17.65
CA ALA A 66 -6.98 11.38 -16.79
C ALA A 66 -6.76 10.18 -15.85
N TRP A 67 -5.58 9.55 -15.91
CA TRP A 67 -5.28 8.42 -15.04
C TRP A 67 -5.03 8.88 -13.61
N GLU A 68 -5.71 8.25 -12.66
CA GLU A 68 -5.49 8.43 -11.24
C GLU A 68 -5.26 7.06 -10.59
N PRO A 69 -4.35 6.96 -9.60
CA PRO A 69 -4.15 5.72 -8.86
C PRO A 69 -5.35 5.40 -7.98
N GLU A 70 -5.69 4.12 -7.88
CA GLU A 70 -6.64 3.65 -6.88
C GLU A 70 -5.93 3.50 -5.53
N TYR A 71 -6.21 4.43 -4.60
CA TYR A 71 -5.70 4.32 -3.24
C TYR A 71 -6.63 3.47 -2.37
N LEU A 72 -6.07 2.45 -1.70
CA LEU A 72 -6.79 1.64 -0.70
C LEU A 72 -7.23 2.44 0.54
N ARG A 73 -6.67 3.64 0.73
CA ARG A 73 -6.98 4.58 1.81
C ARG A 73 -6.91 6.00 1.26
N PRO A 74 -7.67 6.97 1.84
CA PRO A 74 -7.56 8.36 1.42
C PRO A 74 -6.11 8.81 1.41
N SER A 75 -5.70 9.49 0.35
CA SER A 75 -4.37 10.06 0.17
C SER A 75 -4.04 11.06 1.28
N SER A 76 -2.76 11.40 1.45
CA SER A 76 -2.38 12.43 2.44
C SER A 76 -3.03 13.78 2.16
N ALA A 77 -3.14 14.18 0.89
CA ALA A 77 -3.79 15.42 0.48
C ALA A 77 -5.26 15.46 0.90
N GLU A 78 -6.01 14.38 0.64
CA GLU A 78 -7.42 14.28 1.05
C GLU A 78 -7.57 14.31 2.58
N ARG A 79 -6.68 13.65 3.32
CA ARG A 79 -6.69 13.68 4.79
C ARG A 79 -6.39 15.06 5.35
N GLU A 80 -5.52 15.83 4.71
CA GLU A 80 -5.20 17.21 5.11
C GLU A 80 -6.35 18.16 4.82
N SER A 81 -6.97 18.06 3.63
CA SER A 81 -8.14 18.86 3.26
C SER A 81 -9.35 18.58 4.16
N ALA A 82 -9.57 17.33 4.57
CA ALA A 82 -10.65 16.96 5.50
C ALA A 82 -10.42 17.48 6.94
N ARG A 83 -9.21 17.98 7.26
CA ARG A 83 -8.83 18.44 8.60
C ARG A 83 -9.18 19.92 8.86
N ALA A 84 -9.57 20.68 7.84
CA ALA A 84 -10.08 22.04 7.96
C ALA A 84 -11.55 22.08 7.49
N PRO A 85 -12.52 22.65 8.24
CA PRO A 85 -12.39 23.86 9.07
C PRO A 85 -12.95 23.76 10.51
N GLY A 86 -12.27 24.43 11.44
CA GLY A 86 -12.72 24.63 12.82
C GLY A 86 -12.02 25.82 13.48
N HIS A 87 -12.06 27.00 12.86
CA HIS A 87 -11.60 28.23 13.51
C HIS A 87 -12.59 29.38 13.30
N GLY A 88 -13.23 29.80 14.40
CA GLY A 88 -13.70 31.17 14.60
C GLY A 88 -15.21 31.36 14.71
N HIS A 89 -15.73 31.35 15.94
CA HIS A 89 -16.56 32.44 16.46
C HIS A 89 -16.60 32.34 18.00
N ARG A 90 -15.51 32.76 18.66
CA ARG A 90 -15.64 33.31 20.01
C ARG A 90 -15.74 34.82 19.86
N GLY A 91 -16.94 35.34 20.11
CA GLY A 91 -17.26 36.75 20.01
C GLY A 91 -16.33 37.59 20.88
N PHE A 92 -15.73 38.59 20.25
CA PHE A 92 -15.26 39.79 20.93
C PHE A 92 -16.52 40.58 21.33
N ARG A 93 -16.67 40.92 22.62
CA ARG A 93 -17.59 41.96 23.06
C ARG A 93 -16.76 43.11 23.65
N PRO A 94 -17.13 44.37 23.32
CA PRO A 94 -16.42 45.57 23.77
C PRO A 94 -16.53 45.80 25.28
#